data_AF-A0A1B0DPL5-F1
#
_entry.id   AF-A0A1B0DPL5-F1
#
_cell.length_a   1.000
_cell.length_b   1.000
_cell.length_c   1.000
_cell.angle_alpha   90.00
_cell.angle_beta   90.00
_cell.angle_gamma   90.00
#
_symmetry.space_group_name_H-M   'P 1'
#
loop_
_entity.id
_entity.type
_entity.pdbx_description
1 polymer ?
#
loop_
_entity_poly.entity_id
_entity_poly.type
_entity_poly.pdbx_seq_one_letter_code
_entity_poly.pdbx_strand_id
1 'polypeptide(L)'
;MGILTVLREASNDESKELLATNVLEQTKGREIVLSSHQIASKVIENLLEFCSDETLGEYQEAFKADIRSLCLNGFSSHVLQKLISISAMRYLTKNSVEDEPPEKKIKTEDGIPLGILSKSKSFVETCSKFLLNNLEEFVWDSYANHVIRTCLTTLSGRILEEKVSIPGEWTEIFKEYVARLRDWPFFADFPYQELTSGLLQFLIQALARVDKNTLKSIGGFFTEPNTSETPQESPSKLHKLFSTESSIRFLEVLISVAGNKLFTKIFLRLFQGNFKELSLLKSANFSVQKLLDNMKNKDDFNICFTELEPHFAEILQTGHTGIILALCLACKRLEINQNQFIKVGLPKN
;
A
#
# COMPACT_ATOMS: atom_id res chain seq x y z
N MET A 1 2.30 -14.66 33.00
CA MET A 1 1.53 -13.73 32.15
C MET A 1 2.53 -13.04 31.23
N GLY A 2 2.35 -13.08 29.92
CA GLY A 2 3.31 -12.48 28.98
C GLY A 2 3.19 -10.96 28.94
N ILE A 3 4.28 -10.23 28.67
CA ILE A 3 4.27 -8.76 28.67
C ILE A 3 3.24 -8.16 27.70
N LEU A 4 3.00 -8.82 26.56
CA LEU A 4 1.99 -8.40 25.60
C LEU A 4 0.55 -8.60 26.10
N THR A 5 0.33 -9.56 27.02
CA THR A 5 -0.96 -9.71 27.69
C THR A 5 -1.18 -8.54 28.65
N VAL A 6 -0.17 -8.21 29.45
CA VAL A 6 -0.20 -7.07 30.38
C VAL A 6 -0.43 -5.75 29.64
N LEU A 7 0.24 -5.55 28.50
CA LEU A 7 0.06 -4.36 27.66
C LEU A 7 -1.37 -4.19 27.15
N ARG A 8 -2.06 -5.29 26.82
CA ARG A 8 -3.47 -5.27 26.37
C ARG A 8 -4.45 -4.99 27.51
N GLU A 9 -4.08 -5.37 28.72
CA GLU A 9 -4.89 -5.19 29.93
C GLU A 9 -4.65 -3.81 30.60
N ALA A 10 -3.69 -3.03 30.12
CA ALA A 10 -3.39 -1.70 30.63
C ALA A 10 -4.60 -0.76 30.46
N SER A 11 -4.92 -0.02 31.53
CA SER A 11 -6.16 0.74 31.69
C SER A 11 -6.24 2.01 30.85
N ASN A 12 -5.10 2.63 30.51
CA ASN A 12 -5.02 3.86 29.73
C ASN A 12 -3.68 3.95 28.95
N ASP A 13 -3.55 4.97 28.10
CA ASP A 13 -2.38 5.11 27.22
C ASP A 13 -1.10 5.50 27.98
N GLU A 14 -1.20 6.30 29.07
CA GLU A 14 -0.08 6.58 29.96
C GLU A 14 0.52 5.30 30.57
N SER A 15 -0.35 4.38 31.00
CA SER A 15 0.09 3.09 31.58
C SER A 15 0.75 2.20 30.53
N LYS A 16 0.26 2.22 29.27
CA LYS A 16 0.89 1.50 28.16
C LYS A 16 2.25 2.08 27.84
N GLU A 17 2.37 3.41 27.83
CA GLU A 17 3.63 4.09 27.57
C GLU A 17 4.67 3.78 28.64
N LEU A 18 4.30 3.92 29.92
CA LEU A 18 5.19 3.60 31.03
C LEU A 18 5.64 2.15 30.97
N LEU A 19 4.73 1.20 30.72
CA LEU A 19 5.06 -0.22 30.60
C LEU A 19 6.00 -0.48 29.43
N ALA A 20 5.69 0.05 28.24
CA ALA A 20 6.50 -0.17 27.06
C ALA A 20 7.90 0.44 27.18
N THR A 21 7.98 1.67 27.68
CA THR A 21 9.23 2.38 27.97
C THR A 21 10.11 1.57 28.91
N ASN A 22 9.57 1.20 30.08
CA ASN A 22 10.33 0.44 31.08
C ASN A 22 10.87 -0.89 30.54
N VAL A 23 10.09 -1.60 29.72
CA VAL A 23 10.51 -2.88 29.14
C VAL A 23 11.60 -2.68 28.08
N LEU A 24 11.44 -1.70 27.20
CA LEU A 24 12.39 -1.43 26.14
C LEU A 24 13.71 -0.87 26.69
N GLU A 25 13.71 -0.10 27.77
CA GLU A 25 14.94 0.34 28.44
C GLU A 25 15.79 -0.84 28.95
N GLN A 26 15.19 -1.97 29.32
CA GLN A 26 15.94 -3.19 29.71
C GLN A 26 16.70 -3.85 28.55
N THR A 27 16.42 -3.42 27.31
CA THR A 27 17.08 -3.93 26.11
C THR A 27 18.33 -3.14 25.72
N LYS A 28 18.64 -2.05 26.44
CA LYS A 28 19.73 -1.13 26.13
C LYS A 28 21.06 -1.84 25.89
N GLY A 29 21.72 -1.51 24.78
CA GLY A 29 22.96 -2.15 24.30
C GLY A 29 22.77 -3.54 23.68
N ARG A 30 21.53 -4.05 23.59
CA ARG A 30 21.16 -5.33 22.97
C ARG A 30 20.00 -5.18 22.00
N GLU A 31 19.71 -3.98 21.55
CA GLU A 31 18.56 -3.61 20.72
C GLU A 31 18.57 -4.42 19.42
N ILE A 32 19.70 -4.46 18.71
CA ILE A 32 19.86 -5.22 17.45
C ILE A 32 19.70 -6.72 17.72
N VAL A 33 20.44 -7.27 18.69
CA VAL A 33 20.44 -8.71 19.00
C VAL A 33 19.03 -9.20 19.33
N LEU A 34 18.30 -8.47 20.17
CA LEU A 34 16.94 -8.84 20.56
C LEU A 34 15.94 -8.62 19.41
N SER A 35 16.13 -7.59 18.59
CA SER A 35 15.29 -7.36 17.41
C SER A 35 15.50 -8.41 16.31
N SER A 36 16.66 -9.07 16.27
CA SER A 36 16.95 -10.18 15.35
C SER A 36 16.57 -11.54 15.93
N HIS A 37 15.99 -11.60 17.13
CA HIS A 37 15.57 -12.86 17.77
C HIS A 37 14.06 -13.10 17.55
N GLN A 38 13.68 -14.31 17.11
CA GLN A 38 12.31 -14.67 16.71
C GLN A 38 11.18 -14.21 17.67
N ILE A 39 11.35 -14.43 18.98
CA ILE A 39 10.31 -14.09 19.97
C ILE A 39 10.42 -12.61 20.42
N ALA A 40 11.63 -12.16 20.75
CA ALA A 40 11.86 -10.82 21.27
C ALA A 40 11.57 -9.73 20.24
N SER A 41 11.84 -9.97 18.95
CA SER A 41 11.50 -9.06 17.86
C SER A 41 10.02 -8.71 17.86
N LYS A 42 9.15 -9.72 18.04
CA LYS A 42 7.70 -9.49 18.06
C LYS A 42 7.28 -8.70 19.28
N VAL A 43 7.90 -8.94 20.44
CA VAL A 43 7.64 -8.14 21.64
C VAL A 43 8.04 -6.69 21.40
N ILE A 44 9.25 -6.44 20.90
CA ILE A 44 9.77 -5.10 20.62
C ILE A 44 8.86 -4.37 19.62
N GLU A 45 8.51 -5.01 18.49
CA GLU A 45 7.63 -4.44 17.47
C GLU A 45 6.29 -3.95 18.04
N ASN A 46 5.70 -4.68 18.99
CA ASN A 46 4.43 -4.30 19.61
C ASN A 46 4.58 -3.21 20.68
N LEU A 47 5.77 -3.05 21.28
CA LEU A 47 6.02 -2.03 22.30
C LEU A 47 6.46 -0.68 21.73
N LEU A 48 7.13 -0.67 20.56
CA LEU A 48 7.65 0.55 19.93
C LEU A 48 6.60 1.63 19.66
N GLU A 49 5.33 1.24 19.49
CA GLU A 49 4.24 2.20 19.28
C GLU A 49 3.97 3.06 20.53
N PHE A 50 4.11 2.46 21.71
CA PHE A 50 3.73 3.06 22.97
C PHE A 50 4.90 3.69 23.72
N CYS A 51 6.16 3.41 23.36
CA CYS A 51 7.30 3.88 24.14
C CYS A 51 7.49 5.41 24.09
N SER A 52 8.23 5.96 25.05
CA SER A 52 8.60 7.37 25.04
C SER A 52 9.39 7.76 23.78
N ASP A 53 9.40 9.05 23.47
CA ASP A 53 10.15 9.62 22.34
C ASP A 53 11.67 9.43 22.53
N GLU A 54 12.16 9.45 23.77
CA GLU A 54 13.56 9.18 24.12
C GLU A 54 13.94 7.73 23.82
N THR A 55 13.12 6.77 24.27
CA THR A 55 13.35 5.33 24.04
C THR A 55 13.31 5.00 22.55
N LEU A 56 12.36 5.60 21.82
CA LEU A 56 12.31 5.49 20.37
C LEU A 56 13.61 6.00 19.74
N GLY A 57 14.12 7.13 20.21
CA GLY A 57 15.40 7.71 19.78
C GLY A 57 16.60 6.81 20.04
N GLU A 58 16.66 6.11 21.18
CA GLU A 58 17.73 5.14 21.46
C GLU A 58 17.72 3.98 20.46
N TYR A 59 16.53 3.45 20.15
CA TYR A 59 16.35 2.42 19.12
C TYR A 59 16.73 2.92 17.72
N GLN A 60 16.36 4.16 17.37
CA GLN A 60 16.75 4.77 16.09
C GLN A 60 18.27 4.84 15.94
N GLU A 61 18.98 5.30 16.98
CA GLU A 61 20.44 5.39 16.95
C GLU A 61 21.12 4.01 16.90
N ALA A 62 20.62 3.04 17.68
CA ALA A 62 21.12 1.66 17.60
C ALA A 62 20.94 1.07 16.19
N PHE A 63 19.77 1.27 15.57
CA PHE A 63 19.46 0.70 14.25
C PHE A 63 20.22 1.38 13.10
N LYS A 64 20.56 2.68 13.24
CA LYS A 64 21.39 3.39 12.25
C LYS A 64 22.78 2.75 12.08
N ALA A 65 23.30 2.09 13.12
CA ALA A 65 24.64 1.50 13.08
C ALA A 65 24.77 0.31 12.12
N ASP A 66 23.69 -0.42 11.85
CA ASP A 66 23.73 -1.62 10.99
C ASP A 66 22.42 -1.85 10.22
N ILE A 67 21.97 -0.84 9.46
CA ILE A 67 20.75 -0.91 8.65
C ILE A 67 20.78 -2.12 7.70
N ARG A 68 21.96 -2.46 7.15
CA ARG A 68 22.11 -3.56 6.19
C ARG A 68 21.70 -4.91 6.81
N SER A 69 22.30 -5.27 7.93
CA SER A 69 22.00 -6.54 8.61
C SER A 69 20.52 -6.60 9.03
N LEU A 70 19.99 -5.46 9.50
CA LEU A 70 18.60 -5.35 9.94
C LEU A 70 17.61 -5.58 8.79
N CYS A 71 17.88 -5.03 7.61
CA CYS A 71 17.05 -5.20 6.41
C CYS A 71 17.00 -6.64 5.90
N LEU A 72 18.11 -7.37 6.01
CA LEU A 72 18.27 -8.72 5.43
C LEU A 72 17.92 -9.86 6.39
N ASN A 73 17.44 -9.54 7.59
CA ASN A 73 17.09 -10.51 8.60
C ASN A 73 15.57 -10.64 8.74
N GLY A 74 15.06 -11.88 8.75
CA GLY A 74 13.63 -12.20 8.78
C GLY A 74 12.86 -11.83 10.05
N PHE A 75 13.53 -11.27 11.07
CA PHE A 75 12.91 -10.78 12.29
C PHE A 75 13.12 -9.28 12.45
N SER A 76 14.36 -8.80 12.37
CA SER A 76 14.66 -7.38 12.61
C SER A 76 14.18 -6.47 11.49
N SER A 77 13.97 -6.99 10.28
CA SER A 77 13.37 -6.22 9.19
C SER A 77 11.95 -5.76 9.53
N HIS A 78 11.17 -6.55 10.29
CA HIS A 78 9.86 -6.15 10.78
C HIS A 78 9.93 -5.08 11.87
N VAL A 79 10.91 -5.20 12.78
CA VAL A 79 11.15 -4.18 13.80
C VAL A 79 11.58 -2.86 13.16
N LEU A 80 12.45 -2.92 12.14
CA LEU A 80 12.88 -1.74 11.37
C LEU A 80 11.71 -1.09 10.63
N GLN A 81 10.82 -1.88 9.99
CA GLN A 81 9.61 -1.35 9.36
C GLN A 81 8.72 -0.61 10.37
N LYS A 82 8.50 -1.20 11.56
CA LYS A 82 7.72 -0.57 12.63
C LYS A 82 8.40 0.70 13.13
N LEU A 83 9.71 0.67 13.36
CA LEU A 83 10.48 1.83 13.82
C LEU A 83 10.41 2.99 12.82
N ILE A 84 10.59 2.72 11.52
CA ILE A 84 10.43 3.72 10.45
C ILE A 84 9.01 4.30 10.45
N SER A 85 7.99 3.43 10.55
CA SER A 85 6.58 3.83 10.54
C SER A 85 6.21 4.72 11.72
N ILE A 86 6.58 4.35 12.94
CA ILE A 86 6.29 5.13 14.16
C ILE A 86 7.07 6.44 14.14
N SER A 87 8.34 6.43 13.70
CA SER A 87 9.15 7.66 13.56
C SER A 87 8.49 8.64 12.60
N ALA A 88 8.02 8.16 11.43
CA ALA A 88 7.32 8.99 10.46
C ALA A 88 5.97 9.48 10.96
N MET A 89 5.18 8.60 11.59
CA MET A 89 3.86 8.91 12.14
C MET A 89 3.95 10.00 13.22
N ARG A 90 4.82 9.83 14.23
CA ARG A 90 5.03 10.83 15.28
C ARG A 90 5.52 12.15 14.70
N TYR A 91 6.42 12.09 13.71
CA TYR A 91 6.90 13.29 13.02
C TYR A 91 5.77 14.06 12.32
N LEU A 92 5.03 13.37 11.45
CA LEU A 92 3.98 13.99 10.64
C LEU A 92 2.81 14.50 11.48
N THR A 93 2.38 13.76 12.50
CA THR A 93 1.28 14.18 13.38
C THR A 93 1.66 15.44 14.17
N LYS A 94 2.84 15.46 14.81
CA LYS A 94 3.27 16.60 15.62
C LYS A 94 3.58 17.83 14.76
N ASN A 95 4.20 17.65 13.59
CA ASN A 95 4.50 18.74 12.66
C ASN A 95 3.24 19.32 12.00
N SER A 96 2.15 18.55 11.86
CA SER A 96 0.89 19.05 11.29
C SER A 96 0.13 19.98 12.26
N VAL A 97 0.34 19.84 13.57
CA VAL A 97 -0.27 20.69 14.61
C VAL A 97 0.39 22.08 14.66
N GLU A 98 1.66 22.20 14.28
CA GLU A 98 2.38 23.48 14.28
C GLU A 98 1.89 24.46 13.19
N ASP A 99 1.32 23.93 12.09
CA ASP A 99 0.79 24.70 10.95
C ASP A 99 -0.65 25.23 11.16
N GLU A 100 -1.31 24.93 12.29
CA GLU A 100 -2.65 25.46 12.59
C GLU A 100 -2.61 26.95 13.05
N PRO A 101 -3.61 27.77 12.67
CA PRO A 101 -3.73 29.15 13.13
C PRO A 101 -3.78 29.20 14.68
N PRO A 102 -3.19 30.25 15.29
CA PRO A 102 -2.97 30.32 16.74
C PRO A 102 -4.23 30.14 17.62
N GLU A 103 -5.41 30.37 17.06
CA GLU A 103 -6.70 30.23 17.74
C GLU A 103 -7.17 28.78 17.91
N LYS A 104 -6.63 27.82 17.15
CA LYS A 104 -6.96 26.37 17.26
C LYS A 104 -5.87 25.54 17.94
N LYS A 105 -4.74 26.15 18.30
CA LYS A 105 -3.66 25.47 19.01
C LYS A 105 -4.20 24.93 20.34
N ILE A 106 -4.50 23.64 20.36
CA ILE A 106 -4.55 22.88 21.60
C ILE A 106 -3.16 23.09 22.22
N LYS A 107 -3.11 23.67 23.41
CA LYS A 107 -1.87 23.74 24.18
C LYS A 107 -1.48 22.29 24.47
N THR A 108 -0.61 21.71 23.66
CA THR A 108 0.04 20.45 24.02
C THR A 108 0.90 20.76 25.25
N GLU A 109 0.50 20.23 26.40
CA GLU A 109 1.25 20.35 27.66
C GLU A 109 2.60 19.63 27.60
N ASP A 110 2.81 18.78 26.58
CA ASP A 110 4.06 18.04 26.39
C ASP A 110 5.05 18.84 25.54
N GLY A 111 5.88 19.63 26.21
CA GLY A 111 7.03 20.33 25.60
C GLY A 111 8.10 19.36 25.09
N ILE A 112 7.81 18.63 24.01
CA ILE A 112 8.78 17.76 23.35
C ILE A 112 9.88 18.64 22.74
N PRO A 113 11.15 18.41 23.08
CA PRO A 113 12.24 19.17 22.48
C PRO A 113 12.22 19.02 20.95
N LEU A 114 12.27 20.14 20.22
CA LEU A 114 12.40 20.21 18.75
C LEU A 114 13.53 19.27 18.21
N GLY A 115 14.52 18.99 19.05
CA GLY A 115 15.61 18.04 18.80
C GLY A 115 15.19 16.58 18.63
N ILE A 116 14.11 16.10 19.26
CA ILE A 116 13.67 14.69 19.13
C ILE A 116 12.85 14.49 17.85
N LEU A 117 12.00 15.47 17.51
CA LEU A 117 11.21 15.46 16.28
C LEU A 117 12.14 15.43 15.04
N SER A 118 13.21 16.22 15.08
CA SER A 118 14.22 16.25 14.03
C SER A 118 15.04 14.94 13.91
N LYS A 119 15.31 14.24 15.02
CA LYS A 119 15.94 12.91 15.00
C LYS A 119 15.07 11.87 14.30
N SER A 120 13.76 11.83 14.58
CA SER A 120 12.83 10.90 13.93
C SER A 120 12.72 11.15 12.43
N LYS A 121 12.66 12.43 12.02
CA LYS A 121 12.74 12.80 10.60
C LYS A 121 14.03 12.30 9.95
N SER A 122 15.17 12.58 10.57
CA SER A 122 16.49 12.19 10.08
C SER A 122 16.65 10.67 10.00
N PHE A 123 16.07 9.91 10.94
CA PHE A 123 16.07 8.45 10.89
C PHE A 123 15.35 7.91 9.66
N VAL A 124 14.14 8.42 9.37
CA VAL A 124 13.37 8.04 8.17
C VAL A 124 14.14 8.36 6.90
N GLU A 125 14.77 9.53 6.82
CA GLU A 125 15.60 9.95 5.68
C GLU A 125 16.82 9.04 5.51
N THR A 126 17.51 8.72 6.61
CA THR A 126 18.71 7.86 6.60
C THR A 126 18.37 6.46 6.10
N CYS A 127 17.32 5.84 6.65
CA CYS A 127 16.87 4.53 6.20
C CYS A 127 16.46 4.59 4.72
N SER A 128 15.62 5.56 4.35
CA SER A 128 15.12 5.67 2.98
C SER A 128 16.23 5.85 1.95
N LYS A 129 17.25 6.66 2.25
CA LYS A 129 18.44 6.84 1.40
C LYS A 129 19.30 5.58 1.36
N PHE A 130 19.47 4.89 2.49
CA PHE A 130 20.22 3.63 2.54
C PHE A 130 19.59 2.56 1.63
N LEU A 131 18.27 2.35 1.76
CA LEU A 131 17.52 1.41 0.92
C LEU A 131 17.58 1.81 -0.57
N LEU A 132 17.52 3.11 -0.88
CA LEU A 132 17.58 3.64 -2.24
C LEU A 132 18.95 3.44 -2.89
N ASN A 133 20.02 3.57 -2.12
CA ASN A 133 21.39 3.34 -2.58
C ASN A 133 21.69 1.86 -2.83
N ASN A 134 20.94 0.94 -2.21
CA ASN A 134 21.08 -0.51 -2.37
C ASN A 134 19.92 -1.11 -3.17
N LEU A 135 19.18 -0.29 -3.92
CA LEU A 135 17.93 -0.69 -4.58
C LEU A 135 18.13 -1.87 -5.55
N GLU A 136 19.27 -1.91 -6.24
CA GLU A 136 19.63 -2.97 -7.19
C GLU A 136 19.60 -4.38 -6.58
N GLU A 137 19.98 -4.49 -5.31
CA GLU A 137 19.96 -5.72 -4.53
C GLU A 137 18.61 -5.92 -3.83
N PHE A 138 18.14 -4.88 -3.13
CA PHE A 138 17.04 -4.99 -2.17
C PHE A 138 15.66 -5.14 -2.79
N VAL A 139 15.49 -4.79 -4.07
CA VAL A 139 14.24 -5.08 -4.80
C VAL A 139 13.96 -6.59 -4.87
N TRP A 140 15.01 -7.43 -4.87
CA TRP A 140 14.90 -8.88 -5.01
C TRP A 140 14.94 -9.64 -3.68
N ASP A 141 15.27 -8.95 -2.59
CA ASP A 141 15.33 -9.57 -1.27
C ASP A 141 13.95 -9.62 -0.61
N SER A 142 13.59 -10.77 -0.03
CA SER A 142 12.26 -10.98 0.54
C SER A 142 11.98 -10.14 1.78
N TYR A 143 13.00 -9.58 2.44
CA TYR A 143 12.85 -8.77 3.65
C TYR A 143 13.06 -7.28 3.35
N ALA A 144 14.16 -6.93 2.68
CA ALA A 144 14.49 -5.56 2.34
C ALA A 144 13.47 -4.92 1.38
N ASN A 145 12.85 -5.71 0.50
CA ASN A 145 11.76 -5.24 -0.36
C ASN A 145 10.58 -4.70 0.47
N HIS A 146 10.22 -5.35 1.58
CA HIS A 146 9.18 -4.85 2.49
C HIS A 146 9.61 -3.56 3.20
N VAL A 147 10.90 -3.42 3.55
CA VAL A 147 11.42 -2.16 4.12
C VAL A 147 11.31 -1.01 3.10
N ILE A 148 11.61 -1.27 1.82
CA ILE A 148 11.40 -0.27 0.74
C ILE A 148 9.93 0.13 0.66
N ARG A 149 8.99 -0.83 0.70
CA ARG A 149 7.54 -0.55 0.69
C ARG A 149 7.12 0.35 1.85
N THR A 150 7.68 0.12 3.04
CA THR A 150 7.47 0.99 4.20
C THR A 150 8.01 2.39 3.94
N CYS A 151 9.23 2.53 3.43
CA CYS A 151 9.78 3.84 3.05
C CYS A 151 8.88 4.58 2.04
N LEU A 152 8.39 3.92 0.99
CA LEU A 152 7.48 4.55 0.02
C LEU A 152 6.17 5.05 0.68
N THR A 153 5.66 4.29 1.65
CA THR A 153 4.44 4.66 2.39
C THR A 153 4.69 5.84 3.32
N THR A 154 5.81 5.86 4.05
CA THR A 154 6.14 6.95 4.96
C THR A 154 6.50 8.24 4.23
N LEU A 155 7.32 8.15 3.16
CA LEU A 155 7.73 9.31 2.37
C LEU A 155 6.55 9.99 1.66
N SER A 156 5.51 9.23 1.32
CA SER A 156 4.27 9.77 0.72
C SER A 156 3.24 10.23 1.75
N GLY A 157 3.54 10.12 3.05
CA GLY A 157 2.64 10.45 4.14
C GLY A 157 1.41 9.53 4.22
N ARG A 158 1.40 8.38 3.52
CA ARG A 158 0.29 7.42 3.50
C ARG A 158 0.12 6.64 4.80
N ILE A 159 1.09 6.74 5.70
CA ILE A 159 0.99 6.17 7.05
C ILE A 159 -0.13 6.83 7.88
N LEU A 160 -0.59 8.03 7.47
CA LEU A 160 -1.75 8.72 8.04
C LEU A 160 -2.92 8.72 7.05
N GLU A 161 -4.15 8.57 7.56
CA GLU A 161 -5.37 8.64 6.76
C GLU A 161 -5.54 10.03 6.14
N GLU A 162 -5.53 11.06 6.98
CA GLU A 162 -5.67 12.45 6.58
C GLU A 162 -4.48 12.94 5.76
N LYS A 163 -4.74 13.78 4.75
CA LYS A 163 -3.68 14.34 3.91
C LYS A 163 -2.88 15.38 4.70
N VAL A 164 -1.60 15.08 4.94
CA VAL A 164 -0.66 15.95 5.64
C VAL A 164 0.38 16.56 4.71
N SER A 165 1.01 17.66 5.15
CA SER A 165 2.20 18.22 4.52
C SER A 165 3.38 17.26 4.73
N ILE A 166 4.14 16.99 3.66
CA ILE A 166 5.33 16.13 3.72
C ILE A 166 6.60 16.99 3.57
N PRO A 167 7.70 16.65 4.26
CA PRO A 167 8.97 17.35 4.08
C PRO A 167 9.45 17.37 2.63
N GLY A 168 10.07 18.47 2.22
CA GLY A 168 10.69 18.60 0.89
C GLY A 168 11.70 17.49 0.62
N GLU A 169 12.59 17.21 1.58
CA GLU A 169 13.57 16.12 1.46
C GLU A 169 12.91 14.75 1.22
N TRP A 170 11.80 14.46 1.90
CA TRP A 170 11.07 13.19 1.71
C TRP A 170 10.48 13.10 0.31
N THR A 171 10.01 14.23 -0.22
CA THR A 171 9.51 14.35 -1.58
C THR A 171 10.62 14.06 -2.61
N GLU A 172 11.82 14.60 -2.40
CA GLU A 172 12.95 14.36 -3.30
C GLU A 172 13.46 12.91 -3.26
N ILE A 173 13.58 12.31 -2.06
CA ILE A 173 13.92 10.89 -1.93
C ILE A 173 12.87 10.02 -2.65
N PHE A 174 11.58 10.32 -2.47
CA PHE A 174 10.50 9.58 -3.13
C PHE A 174 10.55 9.69 -4.66
N LYS A 175 10.82 10.89 -5.20
CA LYS A 175 10.99 11.09 -6.65
C LYS A 175 12.16 10.28 -7.19
N GLU A 176 13.27 10.20 -6.47
CA GLU A 176 14.43 9.40 -6.88
C GLU A 176 14.12 7.90 -6.90
N TYR A 177 13.36 7.38 -5.92
CA TYR A 177 12.83 6.00 -5.99
C TYR A 177 12.01 5.78 -7.27
N VAL A 178 11.08 6.69 -7.57
CA VAL A 178 10.22 6.57 -8.74
C VAL A 178 11.05 6.59 -10.03
N ALA A 179 12.03 7.48 -10.12
CA ALA A 179 12.94 7.57 -11.27
C ALA A 179 13.74 6.27 -11.47
N ARG A 180 14.45 5.81 -10.42
CA ARG A 180 15.27 4.60 -10.50
C ARG A 180 14.47 3.33 -10.81
N LEU A 181 13.28 3.19 -10.23
CA LEU A 181 12.42 2.05 -10.53
C LEU A 181 11.91 2.10 -11.99
N ARG A 182 11.56 3.28 -12.49
CA ARG A 182 11.05 3.46 -13.86
C ARG A 182 12.13 3.24 -14.92
N ASP A 183 13.34 3.70 -14.65
CA ASP A 183 14.50 3.56 -15.56
C ASP A 183 15.14 2.17 -15.46
N TRP A 184 14.60 1.29 -14.62
CA TRP A 184 15.08 -0.07 -14.46
C TRP A 184 14.94 -0.87 -15.77
N PRO A 185 15.99 -1.57 -16.23
CA PRO A 185 15.98 -2.25 -17.54
C PRO A 185 14.79 -3.21 -17.77
N PHE A 186 14.33 -3.87 -16.70
CA PHE A 186 13.21 -4.82 -16.69
C PHE A 186 11.95 -4.28 -16.01
N PHE A 187 11.76 -2.95 -15.95
CA PHE A 187 10.57 -2.34 -15.34
C PHE A 187 9.25 -2.88 -15.93
N ALA A 188 9.25 -3.21 -17.23
CA ALA A 188 8.12 -3.83 -17.92
C ALA A 188 7.69 -5.18 -17.32
N ASP A 189 8.59 -5.88 -16.62
CA ASP A 189 8.34 -7.20 -16.04
C ASP A 189 7.95 -7.14 -14.56
N PHE A 190 8.02 -5.98 -13.93
CA PHE A 190 7.73 -5.81 -12.51
C PHE A 190 6.36 -6.33 -12.08
N PRO A 191 5.26 -6.12 -12.83
CA PRO A 191 3.95 -6.65 -12.45
C PRO A 191 3.89 -8.18 -12.35
N TYR A 192 4.79 -8.91 -13.01
CA TYR A 192 4.66 -10.36 -13.23
C TYR A 192 5.48 -11.19 -12.25
N GLN A 193 6.19 -10.56 -11.32
CA GLN A 193 6.92 -11.25 -10.25
C GLN A 193 6.42 -10.77 -8.89
N GLU A 194 6.37 -11.67 -7.90
CA GLU A 194 5.72 -11.42 -6.62
C GLU A 194 6.28 -10.21 -5.87
N LEU A 195 7.61 -10.14 -5.72
CA LEU A 195 8.28 -9.08 -4.96
C LEU A 195 8.17 -7.72 -5.65
N THR A 196 8.39 -7.66 -6.95
CA THR A 196 8.33 -6.41 -7.73
C THR A 196 6.90 -5.94 -7.95
N SER A 197 5.94 -6.85 -8.10
CA SER A 197 4.51 -6.49 -8.18
C SER A 197 4.04 -5.90 -6.87
N GLY A 198 4.38 -6.53 -5.75
CA GLY A 198 4.08 -5.99 -4.42
C GLY A 198 4.74 -4.62 -4.20
N LEU A 199 5.99 -4.43 -4.61
CA LEU A 199 6.64 -3.12 -4.57
C LEU A 199 5.91 -2.08 -5.43
N LEU A 200 5.54 -2.45 -6.66
CA LEU A 200 4.86 -1.57 -7.60
C LEU A 200 3.47 -1.16 -7.08
N GLN A 201 2.74 -2.05 -6.41
CA GLN A 201 1.47 -1.76 -5.73
C GLN A 201 1.63 -0.64 -4.70
N PHE A 202 2.66 -0.70 -3.85
CA PHE A 202 2.95 0.34 -2.86
C PHE A 202 3.38 1.65 -3.52
N LEU A 203 4.15 1.58 -4.61
CA LEU A 203 4.57 2.75 -5.39
C LEU A 203 3.36 3.50 -5.96
N ILE A 204 2.43 2.80 -6.64
CA ILE A 204 1.26 3.44 -7.25
C ILE A 204 0.29 3.99 -6.20
N GLN A 205 0.18 3.32 -5.05
CA GLN A 205 -0.56 3.82 -3.91
C GLN A 205 0.06 5.12 -3.39
N ALA A 206 1.38 5.15 -3.17
CA ALA A 206 2.11 6.35 -2.77
C ALA A 206 1.91 7.50 -3.78
N LEU A 207 2.08 7.23 -5.07
CA LEU A 207 1.88 8.20 -6.15
C LEU A 207 0.46 8.77 -6.20
N ALA A 208 -0.57 7.97 -5.88
CA ALA A 208 -1.95 8.46 -5.83
C ALA A 208 -2.16 9.64 -4.87
N ARG A 209 -1.31 9.74 -3.84
CA ARG A 209 -1.34 10.79 -2.83
C ARG A 209 -0.48 12.00 -3.20
N VAL A 210 0.71 11.77 -3.78
CA VAL A 210 1.71 12.82 -3.99
C VAL A 210 1.91 13.25 -5.44
N ASP A 211 1.71 12.37 -6.42
CA ASP A 211 1.90 12.68 -7.85
C ASP A 211 1.00 11.82 -8.76
N LYS A 212 -0.21 12.33 -9.00
CA LYS A 212 -1.21 11.69 -9.86
C LYS A 212 -0.80 11.64 -11.34
N ASN A 213 0.10 12.54 -11.78
CA ASN A 213 0.54 12.58 -13.17
C ASN A 213 1.51 11.42 -13.45
N THR A 214 2.45 11.19 -12.55
CA THR A 214 3.37 10.05 -12.66
C THR A 214 2.64 8.72 -12.47
N LEU A 215 1.65 8.64 -11.56
CA LEU A 215 0.73 7.49 -11.48
C LEU A 215 0.07 7.20 -12.83
N LYS A 216 -0.51 8.23 -13.46
CA LYS A 216 -1.15 8.11 -14.78
C LYS A 216 -0.15 7.64 -15.85
N SER A 217 1.08 8.15 -15.83
CA SER A 217 2.14 7.75 -16.77
C SER A 217 2.50 6.26 -16.60
N ILE A 218 2.74 5.82 -15.37
CA ILE A 218 3.12 4.44 -15.05
C ILE A 218 1.97 3.47 -15.36
N GLY A 219 0.75 3.76 -14.88
CA GLY A 219 -0.42 2.96 -15.22
C GLY A 219 -0.71 2.95 -16.72
N GLY A 220 -0.46 4.08 -17.39
CA GLY A 220 -0.55 4.20 -18.83
C GLY A 220 0.41 3.24 -19.55
N PHE A 221 1.66 3.18 -19.12
CA PHE A 221 2.69 2.30 -19.68
C PHE A 221 2.27 0.82 -19.63
N PHE A 222 1.78 0.34 -18.49
CA PHE A 222 1.38 -1.07 -18.33
C PHE A 222 0.04 -1.44 -18.98
N THR A 223 -0.74 -0.44 -19.45
CA THR A 223 -2.03 -0.64 -20.12
C THR A 223 -1.94 -0.39 -21.63
N GLU A 224 -0.73 -0.20 -22.17
CA GLU A 224 -0.51 -0.23 -23.61
C GLU A 224 -0.71 -1.66 -24.15
N PRO A 225 -1.29 -1.83 -25.36
CA PRO A 225 -1.42 -3.13 -25.98
C PRO A 225 -0.06 -3.82 -26.07
N ASN A 226 -0.05 -5.16 -26.06
CA ASN A 226 1.15 -5.96 -26.30
C ASN A 226 1.68 -5.68 -27.72
N THR A 227 2.48 -4.62 -27.91
CA THR A 227 3.00 -4.20 -29.22
C THR A 227 4.14 -5.10 -29.74
N SER A 228 4.53 -6.11 -28.97
CA SER A 228 5.68 -6.98 -29.25
C SER A 228 5.34 -8.47 -29.37
N GLU A 229 4.07 -8.86 -29.24
CA GLU A 229 3.67 -10.24 -29.50
C GLU A 229 3.45 -10.40 -31.01
N THR A 230 4.42 -11.02 -31.70
CA THR A 230 4.13 -11.79 -32.92
C THR A 230 2.87 -12.62 -32.67
N PRO A 231 1.97 -12.80 -33.65
CA PRO A 231 0.74 -13.58 -33.48
C PRO A 231 1.12 -15.04 -33.21
N GLN A 232 1.43 -15.34 -31.96
CA GLN A 232 1.53 -16.68 -31.42
C GLN A 232 0.17 -17.03 -30.88
N GLU A 233 -0.21 -18.26 -31.16
CA GLU A 233 -1.49 -18.90 -30.91
C GLU A 233 -1.75 -19.06 -29.39
N SER A 234 -1.88 -17.97 -28.64
CA SER A 234 -2.41 -18.02 -27.28
C SER A 234 -3.93 -18.21 -27.36
N PRO A 235 -4.52 -19.18 -26.64
CA PRO A 235 -5.95 -19.44 -26.71
C PRO A 235 -6.80 -18.32 -26.10
N SER A 236 -6.22 -17.46 -25.25
CA SER A 236 -6.88 -16.29 -24.67
C SER A 236 -6.35 -15.00 -25.31
N LYS A 237 -7.27 -14.13 -25.73
CA LYS A 237 -7.01 -12.79 -26.28
C LYS A 237 -6.84 -11.73 -25.18
N LEU A 238 -6.82 -12.15 -23.91
CA LEU A 238 -6.74 -11.23 -22.78
C LEU A 238 -5.36 -10.58 -22.65
N HIS A 239 -5.36 -9.34 -22.16
CA HIS A 239 -4.16 -8.57 -21.91
C HIS A 239 -3.20 -9.29 -20.94
N LYS A 240 -1.87 -9.19 -21.13
CA LYS A 240 -0.91 -9.95 -20.30
C LYS A 240 -1.01 -9.64 -18.80
N LEU A 241 -1.59 -8.50 -18.40
CA LEU A 241 -1.87 -8.19 -16.99
C LEU A 241 -2.78 -9.22 -16.30
N PHE A 242 -3.52 -10.04 -17.04
CA PHE A 242 -4.31 -11.16 -16.50
C PHE A 242 -3.56 -12.51 -16.48
N SER A 243 -2.26 -12.54 -16.80
CA SER A 243 -1.50 -13.79 -16.96
C SER A 243 -1.00 -14.41 -15.65
N THR A 244 -0.74 -13.60 -14.61
CA THR A 244 -0.18 -14.07 -13.34
C THR A 244 -0.99 -13.52 -12.16
N GLU A 245 -0.98 -14.22 -11.02
CA GLU A 245 -1.60 -13.70 -9.80
C GLU A 245 -0.97 -12.36 -9.41
N SER A 246 0.35 -12.23 -9.49
CA SER A 246 1.07 -11.00 -9.18
C SER A 246 0.59 -9.82 -10.04
N SER A 247 0.42 -10.01 -11.36
CA SER A 247 0.01 -8.93 -12.26
C SER A 247 -1.45 -8.55 -12.07
N ILE A 248 -2.31 -9.52 -11.72
CA ILE A 248 -3.71 -9.29 -11.39
C ILE A 248 -3.84 -8.47 -10.10
N ARG A 249 -3.07 -8.80 -9.05
CA ARG A 249 -3.06 -7.99 -7.81
C ARG A 249 -2.59 -6.57 -8.06
N PHE A 250 -1.56 -6.39 -8.89
CA PHE A 250 -1.14 -5.06 -9.33
C PHE A 250 -2.27 -4.31 -10.06
N LEU A 251 -2.96 -4.95 -11.00
CA LEU A 251 -4.08 -4.37 -11.73
C LEU A 251 -5.23 -3.94 -10.80
N GLU A 252 -5.58 -4.77 -9.81
CA GLU A 252 -6.62 -4.47 -8.81
C GLU A 252 -6.29 -3.20 -8.00
N VAL A 253 -5.04 -3.07 -7.56
CA VAL A 253 -4.58 -1.85 -6.88
C VAL A 253 -4.58 -0.67 -7.84
N LEU A 254 -4.13 -0.85 -9.09
CA LEU A 254 -4.12 0.20 -10.11
C LEU A 254 -5.52 0.75 -10.39
N ILE A 255 -6.51 -0.12 -10.52
CA ILE A 255 -7.92 0.27 -10.67
C ILE A 255 -8.39 1.13 -9.49
N SER A 256 -8.03 0.74 -8.27
CA SER A 256 -8.45 1.42 -7.04
C SER A 256 -7.88 2.83 -6.89
N VAL A 257 -6.70 3.08 -7.47
CA VAL A 257 -6.01 4.38 -7.36
C VAL A 257 -6.07 5.22 -8.63
N ALA A 258 -6.57 4.66 -9.74
CA ALA A 258 -6.61 5.34 -11.02
C ALA A 258 -7.52 6.59 -11.00
N GLY A 259 -6.98 7.71 -11.47
CA GLY A 259 -7.80 8.87 -11.83
C GLY A 259 -8.60 8.62 -13.11
N ASN A 260 -9.65 9.41 -13.35
CA ASN A 260 -10.63 9.20 -14.44
C ASN A 260 -9.99 8.83 -15.80
N LYS A 261 -8.97 9.57 -16.26
CA LYS A 261 -8.32 9.32 -17.55
C LYS A 261 -7.64 7.94 -17.63
N LEU A 262 -6.95 7.53 -16.57
CA LEU A 262 -6.31 6.21 -16.51
C LEU A 262 -7.37 5.11 -16.35
N PHE A 263 -8.39 5.36 -15.53
CA PHE A 263 -9.48 4.41 -15.33
C PHE A 263 -10.21 4.09 -16.64
N THR A 264 -10.59 5.10 -17.42
CA THR A 264 -11.20 4.91 -18.74
C THR A 264 -10.28 4.11 -19.65
N LYS A 265 -8.97 4.37 -19.64
CA LYS A 265 -7.99 3.60 -20.41
C LYS A 265 -7.97 2.12 -20.00
N ILE A 266 -7.99 1.85 -18.69
CA ILE A 266 -8.05 0.48 -18.15
C ILE A 266 -9.35 -0.20 -18.61
N PHE A 267 -10.49 0.45 -18.44
CA PHE A 267 -11.80 -0.06 -18.84
C PHE A 267 -11.82 -0.44 -20.33
N LEU A 268 -11.53 0.53 -21.21
CA LEU A 268 -11.63 0.35 -22.67
C LEU A 268 -10.68 -0.73 -23.21
N ARG A 269 -9.49 -0.88 -22.61
CA ARG A 269 -8.44 -1.75 -23.17
C ARG A 269 -8.37 -3.13 -22.53
N LEU A 270 -8.76 -3.25 -21.27
CA LEU A 270 -8.61 -4.51 -20.53
C LEU A 270 -9.93 -5.22 -20.30
N PHE A 271 -11.05 -4.49 -20.16
CA PHE A 271 -12.32 -5.07 -19.70
C PHE A 271 -13.43 -5.07 -20.76
N GLN A 272 -13.61 -3.96 -21.48
CA GLN A 272 -14.67 -3.85 -22.47
C GLN A 272 -14.53 -4.93 -23.55
N GLY A 273 -15.62 -5.65 -23.83
CA GLY A 273 -15.66 -6.80 -24.73
C GLY A 273 -15.21 -8.13 -24.12
N ASN A 274 -14.62 -8.12 -22.92
CA ASN A 274 -14.06 -9.31 -22.25
C ASN A 274 -14.77 -9.64 -20.93
N PHE A 275 -15.85 -8.93 -20.56
CA PHE A 275 -16.50 -9.08 -19.26
C PHE A 275 -16.96 -10.51 -18.97
N LYS A 276 -17.48 -11.23 -19.96
CA LYS A 276 -17.87 -12.63 -19.80
C LYS A 276 -16.67 -13.49 -19.38
N GLU A 277 -15.61 -13.50 -20.18
CA GLU A 277 -14.41 -14.32 -19.95
C GLU A 277 -13.80 -13.99 -18.58
N LEU A 278 -13.58 -12.70 -18.30
CA LEU A 278 -13.00 -12.23 -17.04
C LEU A 278 -13.86 -12.58 -15.82
N SER A 279 -15.19 -12.57 -15.96
CA SER A 279 -16.11 -12.88 -14.87
C SER A 279 -16.15 -14.36 -14.52
N LEU A 280 -15.86 -15.24 -15.48
CA LEU A 280 -15.86 -16.70 -15.28
C LEU A 280 -14.48 -17.23 -14.87
N LEU A 281 -13.42 -16.45 -15.08
CA LEU A 281 -12.07 -16.80 -14.66
C LEU A 281 -11.88 -16.65 -13.15
N LYS A 282 -11.52 -17.76 -12.48
CA LYS A 282 -11.21 -17.77 -11.03
C LYS A 282 -10.13 -16.75 -10.65
N SER A 283 -9.13 -16.55 -11.50
CA SER A 283 -8.04 -15.60 -11.26
C SER A 283 -8.47 -14.14 -11.44
N ALA A 284 -9.35 -13.82 -12.39
CA ALA A 284 -9.66 -12.44 -12.79
C ALA A 284 -10.99 -11.89 -12.26
N ASN A 285 -11.88 -12.73 -11.72
CA ASN A 285 -13.20 -12.30 -11.25
C ASN A 285 -13.14 -11.13 -10.24
N PHE A 286 -12.12 -11.09 -9.37
CA PHE A 286 -11.92 -10.00 -8.41
C PHE A 286 -11.51 -8.68 -9.07
N SER A 287 -10.84 -8.73 -10.22
CA SER A 287 -10.54 -7.54 -11.01
C SER A 287 -11.82 -6.92 -11.61
N VAL A 288 -12.79 -7.74 -12.02
CA VAL A 288 -14.11 -7.26 -12.45
C VAL A 288 -14.85 -6.59 -11.28
N GLN A 289 -14.87 -7.21 -10.11
CA GLN A 289 -15.43 -6.60 -8.89
C GLN A 289 -14.76 -5.27 -8.58
N LYS A 290 -13.42 -5.24 -8.64
CA LYS A 290 -12.65 -4.02 -8.35
C LYS A 290 -12.95 -2.89 -9.32
N LEU A 291 -13.12 -3.21 -10.61
CA LEU A 291 -13.51 -2.25 -11.63
C LEU A 291 -14.91 -1.69 -11.31
N LEU A 292 -15.88 -2.56 -11.06
CA LEU A 292 -17.25 -2.18 -10.72
C LEU A 292 -17.31 -1.30 -9.46
N ASP A 293 -16.53 -1.62 -8.42
CA ASP A 293 -16.46 -0.82 -7.19
C ASP A 293 -15.96 0.61 -7.43
N ASN A 294 -15.12 0.81 -8.44
CA ASN A 294 -14.44 2.08 -8.70
C ASN A 294 -15.01 2.86 -9.89
N MET A 295 -16.00 2.31 -10.61
CA MET A 295 -16.68 3.00 -11.71
C MET A 295 -17.47 4.23 -11.23
N LYS A 296 -17.26 5.36 -11.93
CA LYS A 296 -17.90 6.66 -11.68
C LYS A 296 -18.70 7.18 -12.88
N ASN A 297 -18.29 6.81 -14.10
CA ASN A 297 -18.96 7.23 -15.33
C ASN A 297 -20.17 6.33 -15.60
N LYS A 298 -21.36 6.92 -15.80
CA LYS A 298 -22.61 6.18 -15.99
C LYS A 298 -22.68 5.48 -17.36
N ASP A 299 -22.10 6.06 -18.41
CA ASP A 299 -22.09 5.50 -19.76
C ASP A 299 -21.20 4.26 -19.82
N ASP A 300 -19.97 4.35 -19.28
CA ASP A 300 -19.03 3.23 -19.15
C ASP A 300 -19.67 2.09 -18.32
N PHE A 301 -20.37 2.45 -17.24
CA PHE A 301 -21.09 1.48 -16.42
C PHE A 301 -22.24 0.81 -17.18
N ASN A 302 -22.99 1.56 -18.00
CA ASN A 302 -24.09 0.99 -18.77
C ASN A 302 -23.60 -0.03 -19.82
N ILE A 303 -22.45 0.22 -20.43
CA ILE A 303 -21.77 -0.75 -21.30
C ILE A 303 -21.45 -2.02 -20.52
N CYS A 304 -20.79 -1.88 -19.37
CA CYS A 304 -20.45 -3.01 -18.50
C CYS A 304 -21.69 -3.82 -18.06
N PHE A 305 -22.75 -3.13 -17.65
CA PHE A 305 -24.01 -3.78 -17.26
C PHE A 305 -24.60 -4.59 -18.40
N THR A 306 -24.65 -4.02 -19.61
CA THR A 306 -25.20 -4.67 -20.81
C THR A 306 -24.39 -5.91 -21.21
N GLU A 307 -23.06 -5.87 -21.05
CA GLU A 307 -22.20 -7.03 -21.31
C GLU A 307 -22.35 -8.14 -20.27
N LEU A 308 -22.58 -7.80 -19.00
CA LEU A 308 -22.68 -8.79 -17.92
C LEU A 308 -24.09 -9.40 -17.78
N GLU A 309 -25.14 -8.64 -18.04
CA GLU A 309 -26.54 -9.06 -17.84
C GLU A 309 -26.89 -10.42 -18.46
N PRO A 310 -26.52 -10.72 -19.72
CA PRO A 310 -26.81 -12.03 -20.33
C PRO A 310 -26.12 -13.22 -19.64
N HIS A 311 -25.11 -12.95 -18.80
CA HIS A 311 -24.24 -13.96 -18.19
C HIS A 311 -24.44 -14.12 -16.68
N PHE A 312 -25.43 -13.44 -16.07
CA PHE A 312 -25.65 -13.54 -14.62
C PHE A 312 -25.83 -14.98 -14.12
N ALA A 313 -26.62 -15.79 -14.82
CA ALA A 313 -26.86 -17.18 -14.44
C ALA A 313 -25.56 -18.01 -14.44
N GLU A 314 -24.72 -17.83 -15.46
CA GLU A 314 -23.43 -18.53 -15.60
C GLU A 314 -22.44 -18.10 -14.49
N ILE A 315 -22.40 -16.80 -14.18
CA ILE A 315 -21.57 -16.23 -13.11
C ILE A 315 -22.00 -16.78 -11.73
N LEU A 316 -23.32 -16.84 -11.48
CA LEU A 316 -23.87 -17.39 -10.24
C LEU A 316 -23.60 -18.89 -10.10
N GLN A 317 -23.77 -19.66 -11.18
CA GLN A 317 -23.48 -21.09 -11.21
C GLN A 317 -21.99 -21.39 -10.98
N THR A 318 -21.11 -20.52 -11.47
CA THR A 318 -19.65 -20.61 -11.24
C THR A 318 -19.27 -20.25 -9.79
N GLY A 319 -20.19 -19.64 -9.02
CA GLY A 319 -19.95 -19.23 -7.64
C GLY A 319 -19.28 -17.87 -7.49
N HIS A 320 -19.12 -17.10 -8.58
CA HIS A 320 -18.52 -15.76 -8.57
C HIS A 320 -19.55 -14.68 -8.20
N THR A 321 -20.32 -14.93 -7.15
CA THR A 321 -21.45 -14.10 -6.69
C THR A 321 -21.04 -12.67 -6.31
N GLY A 322 -19.78 -12.46 -5.94
CA GLY A 322 -19.21 -11.15 -5.66
C GLY A 322 -19.32 -10.16 -6.84
N ILE A 323 -19.30 -10.65 -8.08
CA ILE A 323 -19.51 -9.80 -9.27
C ILE A 323 -20.94 -9.24 -9.30
N ILE A 324 -21.93 -10.09 -9.02
CA ILE A 324 -23.34 -9.69 -9.00
C ILE A 324 -23.59 -8.69 -7.86
N LEU A 325 -22.97 -8.90 -6.70
CA LEU A 325 -23.01 -7.95 -5.60
C LEU A 325 -22.36 -6.60 -5.97
N ALA A 326 -21.16 -6.62 -6.53
CA ALA A 326 -20.45 -5.40 -6.95
C ALA A 326 -21.25 -4.62 -8.01
N LEU A 327 -21.87 -5.32 -8.96
CA LEU A 327 -22.73 -4.73 -9.98
C LEU A 327 -23.99 -4.10 -9.35
N CYS A 328 -24.62 -4.79 -8.40
CA CYS A 328 -25.76 -4.27 -7.63
C CYS A 328 -25.40 -2.99 -6.87
N LEU A 329 -24.28 -3.00 -6.16
CA LEU A 329 -23.77 -1.86 -5.40
C LEU A 329 -23.43 -0.69 -6.33
N ALA A 330 -22.89 -0.97 -7.52
CA ALA A 330 -22.65 0.04 -8.53
C ALA A 330 -23.96 0.63 -9.11
N CYS A 331 -24.98 -0.19 -9.41
CA CYS A 331 -26.32 0.29 -9.79
C CYS A 331 -26.90 1.24 -8.72
N LYS A 332 -26.74 0.89 -7.44
CA LYS A 332 -27.16 1.72 -6.32
C LYS A 332 -26.36 3.02 -6.26
N ARG A 333 -25.03 2.94 -6.29
CA ARG A 333 -24.11 4.09 -6.18
C ARG A 333 -24.26 5.09 -7.32
N LEU A 334 -24.51 4.60 -8.53
CA LEU A 334 -24.63 5.41 -9.75
C LEU A 334 -26.07 5.78 -10.11
N GLU A 335 -27.05 5.25 -9.37
CA GLU A 335 -28.49 5.49 -9.59
C GLU A 335 -28.90 5.19 -11.04
N ILE A 336 -28.53 4.01 -11.54
CA ILE A 336 -28.82 3.57 -12.91
C ILE A 336 -29.05 2.04 -12.92
N ASN A 337 -29.85 1.54 -13.86
CA ASN A 337 -30.13 0.10 -14.09
C ASN A 337 -30.68 -0.69 -12.88
N GLN A 338 -31.13 -0.03 -11.80
CA GLN A 338 -31.66 -0.66 -10.59
C GLN A 338 -32.87 -1.57 -10.88
N ASN A 339 -33.86 -1.05 -11.62
CA ASN A 339 -35.06 -1.80 -11.98
C ASN A 339 -34.74 -2.99 -12.90
N GLN A 340 -33.83 -2.81 -13.84
CA GLN A 340 -33.40 -3.86 -14.76
C GLN A 340 -32.67 -4.97 -14.00
N PHE A 341 -31.75 -4.60 -13.10
CA PHE A 341 -31.04 -5.55 -12.26
C PHE A 341 -31.98 -6.42 -11.42
N ILE A 342 -32.99 -5.82 -10.77
CA ILE A 342 -33.97 -6.58 -9.96
C ILE A 342 -34.77 -7.56 -10.81
N LYS A 343 -35.17 -7.16 -12.03
CA LYS A 343 -35.95 -8.01 -12.95
C LYS A 343 -35.19 -9.24 -13.44
N VAL A 344 -33.86 -9.14 -13.57
CA VAL A 344 -33.00 -10.24 -14.06
C VAL A 344 -32.45 -11.08 -12.90
N GLY A 345 -32.16 -10.46 -11.75
CA GLY A 345 -31.56 -11.13 -10.59
C GLY A 345 -32.52 -11.98 -9.75
N LEU A 346 -33.83 -11.89 -10.00
CA LEU A 346 -34.81 -12.77 -9.37
C LEU A 346 -35.09 -13.96 -10.29
N PRO A 347 -34.98 -15.21 -9.79
CA PRO A 347 -35.50 -16.37 -10.51
C PRO A 347 -36.96 -16.06 -10.88
N LYS A 348 -37.30 -16.18 -12.16
CA LYS A 348 -38.70 -16.21 -12.55
C LYS A 348 -39.25 -17.54 -12.01
N ASN A 349 -40.01 -17.44 -10.91
CA ASN A 349 -40.73 -18.56 -10.31
C ASN A 349 -41.58 -19.30 -11.34
#